data_AF-A0A0G1LCP8-F1
#
_entry.id   AF-A0A0G1LCP8-F1
#
_cell.length_a   1.000
_cell.length_b   1.000
_cell.length_c   1.000
_cell.angle_alpha   90.00
_cell.angle_beta   90.00
_cell.angle_gamma   90.00
#
_symmetry.space_group_name_H-M   'P 1'
#
loop_
_entity.id
_entity.type
_entity.pdbx_description
1 polymer ?
#
loop_
_entity_poly.entity_id
_entity_poly.type
_entity_poly.pdbx_seq_one_letter_code
_entity_poly.pdbx_strand_id
1 'polypeptide(L)'
;MEEKMDRLEKMLHPPFIIDVRLSHDKHHRQGQVITCRFNIKQSGEVFHAERSSDTVQNAVDLTLAATKKELLKFQDKRKQGRAKNSR
;
A
#
# COMPACT_ATOMS: atom_id res chain seq x y z
N MET A 1 6.86 3.00 12.98
CA MET A 1 6.24 2.13 11.95
C MET A 1 4.77 1.90 12.28
N GLU A 2 4.45 1.59 13.54
CA GLU A 2 3.08 1.43 14.06
C GLU A 2 2.15 2.60 13.70
N GLU A 3 2.49 3.84 14.03
CA GLU A 3 1.64 5.01 13.70
C GLU A 3 1.29 5.14 12.20
N LYS A 4 2.18 4.66 11.32
CA LYS A 4 1.98 4.70 9.86
C LYS A 4 0.99 3.62 9.42
N MET A 5 1.03 2.45 10.08
CA MET A 5 0.08 1.36 9.86
C MET A 5 -1.28 1.71 10.43
N ASP A 6 -1.36 2.30 11.63
CA ASP A 6 -2.64 2.75 12.22
C ASP A 6 -3.41 3.70 11.30
N ARG A 7 -2.68 4.62 10.64
CA ARG A 7 -3.28 5.54 9.65
C ARG A 7 -3.75 4.82 8.39
N LEU A 8 -3.09 3.74 8.00
CA LEU A 8 -3.48 2.91 6.85
C LEU A 8 -4.72 2.09 7.19
N GLU A 9 -4.76 1.47 8.36
CA GLU A 9 -5.89 0.67 8.85
C GLU A 9 -7.18 1.47 8.91
N LYS A 10 -7.11 2.74 9.32
CA LYS A 10 -8.27 3.67 9.30
C LYS A 10 -8.90 3.86 7.92
N MET A 11 -8.18 3.57 6.83
CA MET A 11 -8.69 3.67 5.46
C MET A 11 -9.29 2.35 4.95
N LEU A 12 -9.08 1.25 5.67
CA LEU A 12 -9.56 -0.08 5.30
C LEU A 12 -10.91 -0.37 5.95
N HIS A 13 -11.71 -1.19 5.29
CA HIS A 13 -12.99 -1.68 5.80
C HIS A 13 -12.87 -3.17 6.08
N PRO A 14 -13.17 -3.63 7.31
CA PRO A 14 -13.19 -5.05 7.64
C PRO A 14 -14.19 -5.84 6.76
N PRO A 15 -13.88 -7.11 6.44
CA PRO A 15 -12.65 -7.83 6.75
C PRO A 15 -11.50 -7.44 5.82
N PHE A 16 -10.29 -7.26 6.39
CA PHE A 16 -9.07 -7.03 5.63
C PHE A 16 -7.88 -7.81 6.19
N ILE A 17 -6.89 -8.06 5.35
CA ILE A 17 -5.60 -8.66 5.72
C ILE A 17 -4.50 -7.77 5.14
N ILE A 18 -3.49 -7.45 5.94
CA ILE A 18 -2.29 -6.71 5.50
C ILE A 18 -1.09 -7.67 5.61
N ASP A 19 -0.43 -7.94 4.50
CA ASP A 19 0.85 -8.66 4.44
C ASP A 19 1.95 -7.66 4.07
N VAL A 20 2.93 -7.51 4.96
CA VAL A 20 4.05 -6.58 4.82
C VAL A 20 5.34 -7.38 4.78
N ARG A 21 6.14 -7.16 3.73
CA ARG A 21 7.46 -7.77 3.60
C ARG A 21 8.53 -6.71 3.39
N LEU A 22 9.63 -6.86 4.11
CA LEU A 22 10.86 -6.09 3.92
C LEU A 22 11.95 -7.05 3.49
N SER A 23 12.60 -6.73 2.39
CA SER A 23 13.73 -7.46 1.84
C SER A 23 14.93 -6.54 1.75
N HIS A 24 16.11 -7.06 2.10
CA HIS A 24 17.38 -6.37 1.97
C HIS A 24 18.21 -7.10 0.91
N ASP A 25 18.47 -6.42 -0.20
CA ASP A 25 19.28 -6.93 -1.29
C ASP A 25 20.52 -6.06 -1.48
N LYS A 26 21.61 -6.67 -1.96
CA LYS A 26 22.82 -5.95 -2.35
C LYS A 26 22.87 -5.86 -3.86
N HIS A 27 22.53 -4.70 -4.41
CA HIS A 27 22.57 -4.45 -5.85
C HIS A 27 23.98 -4.02 -6.28
N HIS A 28 24.61 -4.78 -7.17
CA HIS A 28 26.01 -4.58 -7.59
C HIS A 28 26.33 -3.16 -8.10
N ARG A 29 25.34 -2.43 -8.64
CA ARG A 29 25.50 -1.04 -9.12
C ARG A 29 25.03 0.05 -8.14
N GLN A 30 24.16 -0.27 -7.18
CA GLN A 30 23.48 0.75 -6.35
C GLN A 30 23.77 0.60 -4.85
N GLY A 31 24.50 -0.43 -4.43
CA GLY A 31 24.77 -0.68 -3.01
C GLY A 31 23.64 -1.44 -2.33
N GLN A 32 23.34 -1.10 -1.07
CA GLN A 32 22.22 -1.70 -0.36
C GLN A 32 20.89 -1.19 -0.93
N VAL A 33 20.00 -2.12 -1.25
CA VAL A 33 18.64 -1.83 -1.73
C VAL A 33 17.66 -2.50 -0.79
N ILE A 34 16.78 -1.69 -0.22
CA ILE A 34 15.76 -2.12 0.71
C ILE A 34 14.43 -2.07 0.00
N THR A 35 13.79 -3.21 -0.18
CA THR A 35 12.50 -3.35 -0.86
C THR A 35 11.42 -3.58 0.17
N CYS A 36 10.39 -2.73 0.16
CA CYS A 36 9.20 -2.87 0.98
C CYS A 36 8.01 -3.24 0.09
N ARG A 37 7.24 -4.23 0.51
CA ARG A 37 6.08 -4.75 -0.21
C ARG A 37 4.87 -4.79 0.72
N PHE A 38 3.78 -4.15 0.33
CA PHE A 38 2.48 -4.23 0.97
C PHE A 38 1.50 -4.98 0.05
N ASN A 39 0.85 -5.98 0.60
CA ASN A 39 -0.28 -6.68 -0.01
C ASN A 39 -1.48 -6.55 0.93
N ILE A 40 -2.51 -5.83 0.50
CA ILE A 40 -3.75 -5.66 1.27
C ILE A 40 -4.87 -6.39 0.57
N LYS A 41 -5.50 -7.34 1.26
CA LYS A 41 -6.70 -8.02 0.77
C LYS A 41 -7.91 -7.46 1.47
N GLN A 42 -8.91 -7.01 0.72
CA GLN A 42 -10.12 -6.42 1.28
C GLN A 42 -11.31 -6.62 0.34
N SER A 43 -12.43 -7.13 0.85
CA SER A 43 -13.68 -7.30 0.09
C SER A 43 -13.51 -8.06 -1.25
N GLY A 44 -12.59 -9.02 -1.31
CA GLY A 44 -12.27 -9.78 -2.52
C GLY A 44 -11.26 -9.13 -3.46
N GLU A 45 -10.87 -7.88 -3.20
CA GLU A 45 -9.85 -7.14 -3.96
C GLU A 45 -8.47 -7.25 -3.30
N VAL A 46 -7.43 -7.14 -4.12
CA VAL A 46 -6.03 -7.15 -3.67
C VAL A 46 -5.32 -5.88 -4.12
N PHE A 47 -4.87 -5.08 -3.15
CA PHE A 47 -4.05 -3.91 -3.37
C PHE A 47 -2.59 -4.27 -3.14
N HIS A 48 -1.78 -4.12 -4.17
CA HIS A 48 -0.35 -4.43 -4.13
C HIS A 48 0.47 -3.15 -4.38
N ALA A 49 1.44 -2.90 -3.50
CA ALA A 49 2.43 -1.86 -3.69
C ALA A 49 3.81 -2.38 -3.28
N GLU A 50 4.81 -2.08 -4.09
CA GLU A 50 6.21 -2.45 -3.84
C GLU A 50 7.11 -1.28 -4.20
N ARG A 51 7.96 -0.84 -3.28
CA ARG A 51 8.95 0.22 -3.52
C ARG A 51 10.27 -0.12 -2.88
N SER A 52 11.34 0.30 -3.55
CA SER A 52 12.71 0.14 -3.08
C SER A 52 13.32 1.49 -2.73
N SER A 53 14.20 1.50 -1.73
CA SER A 53 15.00 2.67 -1.35
C SER A 53 16.31 2.27 -0.69
N ASP A 54 17.14 3.25 -0.37
CA ASP A 54 18.42 3.09 0.33
C ASP A 54 18.26 2.86 1.84
N THR A 55 17.13 3.28 2.42
CA THR A 55 16.78 3.09 3.83
C THR A 55 15.43 2.40 4.01
N VAL A 56 15.27 1.66 5.10
CA VAL A 56 14.00 1.02 5.48
C VAL A 56 12.88 2.05 5.56
N GLN A 57 13.14 3.19 6.20
CA GLN A 57 12.16 4.24 6.43
C GLN A 57 11.62 4.79 5.10
N ASN A 58 12.51 5.10 4.16
CA ASN A 58 12.13 5.60 2.84
C ASN A 58 11.35 4.53 2.04
N ALA A 59 11.80 3.28 2.05
CA ALA A 59 11.10 2.19 1.36
C ALA A 59 9.67 2.00 1.89
N VAL A 60 9.50 2.06 3.22
CA VAL A 60 8.18 2.00 3.87
C VAL A 60 7.33 3.21 3.50
N ASP A 61 7.87 4.43 3.54
CA ASP A 61 7.12 5.65 3.23
C ASP A 61 6.64 5.71 1.79
N LEU A 62 7.52 5.34 0.85
CA LEU A 62 7.17 5.27 -0.56
C LEU A 62 6.10 4.21 -0.82
N THR A 63 6.20 3.05 -0.17
CA THR A 63 5.24 1.96 -0.32
C THR A 63 3.88 2.33 0.28
N LEU A 64 3.88 2.98 1.45
CA LEU A 64 2.67 3.48 2.10
C LEU A 64 1.97 4.53 1.24
N ALA A 65 2.72 5.50 0.70
CA ALA A 65 2.18 6.53 -0.17
C ALA A 65 1.56 5.93 -1.45
N ALA A 66 2.23 4.95 -2.06
CA ALA A 66 1.71 4.23 -3.21
C ALA A 66 0.41 3.47 -2.87
N THR A 67 0.39 2.77 -1.74
CA THR A 67 -0.78 2.01 -1.27
C THR A 67 -1.98 2.92 -1.02
N LYS A 68 -1.77 4.06 -0.34
CA LYS A 68 -2.83 5.07 -0.10
C LYS A 68 -3.42 5.58 -1.40
N LYS A 69 -2.59 5.84 -2.41
CA LYS A 69 -3.04 6.31 -3.72
C LYS A 69 -3.95 5.28 -4.40
N GLU A 70 -3.62 4.00 -4.33
CA GLU A 70 -4.46 2.93 -4.90
C GLU A 70 -5.79 2.77 -4.14
N LEU A 71 -5.76 2.82 -2.80
CA LEU A 71 -6.99 2.78 -1.99
C LEU A 71 -7.92 3.97 -2.27
N LEU A 72 -7.39 5.19 -2.38
CA LEU A 72 -8.17 6.38 -2.71
C LEU A 72 -8.81 6.28 -4.10
N LYS A 73 -8.04 5.84 -5.12
CA LYS A 73 -8.58 5.61 -6.47
C LYS A 73 -9.73 4.60 -6.45
N PHE A 74 -9.62 3.55 -5.64
CA PHE A 74 -10.66 2.54 -5.51
C PHE A 74 -11.92 3.09 -4.84
N GLN A 75 -11.76 3.85 -3.75
CA GLN A 75 -12.89 4.53 -3.09
C GLN A 75 -13.60 5.51 -4.04
N ASP A 76 -12.83 6.29 -4.81
CA ASP A 76 -13.37 7.21 -5.81
C ASP A 76 -14.14 6.48 -6.91
N LYS A 77 -13.60 5.38 -7.45
CA LYS A 77 -14.29 4.54 -8.44
C LYS A 77 -15.63 4.01 -7.90
N ARG A 78 -15.67 3.53 -6.65
CA ARG A 78 -16.92 3.07 -6.02
C ARG A 78 -17.93 4.19 -5.85
N LYS A 79 -17.49 5.39 -5.45
CA LYS A 79 -18.36 6.56 -5.29
C LYS A 79 -18.96 6.99 -6.63
N GLN A 80 -18.15 7.04 -7.69
CA GLN A 80 -18.60 7.42 -9.03
C GLN A 80 -19.54 6.38 -9.66
N GLY A 81 -19.25 5.08 -9.51
CA GLY A 81 -20.13 4.02 -10.00
C GLY A 81 -21.50 4.03 -9.34
N ARG A 82 -21.56 4.35 -8.05
CA ARG A 82 -22.82 4.44 -7.29
C ARG A 82 -23.66 5.67 -7.66
N ALA A 83 -23.01 6.79 -8.02
CA ALA A 83 -23.70 8.02 -8.44
C ALA A 83 -24.35 7.91 -9.84
N LYS A 84 -23.88 7.00 -10.70
CA LYS A 84 -24.46 6.78 -12.03
C LYS A 84 -25.69 5.87 -12.04
N ASN A 85 -25.91 5.09 -10.97
CA ASN A 85 -27.02 4.15 -10.86
C ASN A 85 -28.21 4.69 -10.05
N SER A 86 -28.20 5.99 -9.69
CA SER A 86 -29.31 6.66 -8.99
C SER A 86 -30.02 7.72 -9.87
N ARG A 87 -29.99 7.55 -11.19
CA ARG A 87 -30.79 8.29 -12.18
C ARG A 87 -31.52 7.29 -13.04
#